data_AF-A0A1I6UXC6-F1
#
_entry.id   AF-A0A1I6UXC6-F1
#
_cell.length_a   1.000
_cell.length_b   1.000
_cell.length_c   1.000
_cell.angle_alpha   90.00
_cell.angle_beta   90.00
_cell.angle_gamma   90.00
#
_symmetry.space_group_name_H-M   'P 1'
#
loop_
_entity.id
_entity.type
_entity.pdbx_description
1 polymer ?
#
loop_
_entity_poly.entity_id
_entity_poly.type
_entity_poly.pdbx_seq_one_letter_code
_entity_poly.pdbx_strand_id
1 'polypeptide(L)'
;MKKFIVVTGLSVILMTACVSVDTHEPERDENNETETMMSSIESIEQAMEDHSYPKETIVHYELKAPYVYVFTTSTNGLSVSVLKETTHGFGWLNDYDVVQDMSILHADETDMPVLTVVTDTKETLQDVKVLDEYAKAIRFVRNEVDGYVSHTTFWVHFTDWDESYTTFEALPVDSVEKITE
;
A
#
# COMPACT_ATOMS: atom_id res chain seq x y z
N MET A 1 69.09 -5.62 60.86
CA MET A 1 68.16 -6.54 61.55
C MET A 1 66.74 -6.04 61.34
N LYS A 2 65.79 -6.98 61.13
CA LYS A 2 64.32 -6.89 61.06
C LYS A 2 63.71 -5.58 61.61
N LYS A 3 62.66 -4.99 61.00
CA LYS A 3 61.29 -5.54 60.99
C LYS A 3 60.41 -4.91 59.88
N PHE A 4 59.47 -5.74 59.43
CA PHE A 4 58.40 -5.51 58.46
C PHE A 4 57.27 -4.64 59.01
N ILE A 5 56.64 -3.82 58.15
CA ILE A 5 55.23 -3.36 58.21
C ILE A 5 54.79 -3.23 56.73
N VAL A 6 54.35 -4.31 56.07
CA VAL A 6 52.95 -4.71 55.82
C VAL A 6 52.02 -3.53 55.52
N VAL A 7 51.86 -3.21 54.23
CA VAL A 7 50.82 -2.35 53.68
C VAL A 7 49.61 -3.22 53.39
N THR A 8 48.60 -3.16 54.26
CA THR A 8 47.29 -3.78 54.05
C THR A 8 46.36 -2.75 53.41
N GLY A 9 46.31 -2.76 52.08
CA GLY A 9 45.29 -2.06 51.28
C GLY A 9 44.47 -3.08 50.53
N LEU A 10 43.54 -3.73 51.21
CA LEU A 10 42.57 -4.66 50.63
C LEU A 10 41.51 -3.86 49.88
N SER A 11 41.80 -3.50 48.63
CA SER A 11 40.79 -2.96 47.71
C SER A 11 39.93 -4.12 47.22
N VAL A 12 38.75 -4.27 47.81
CA VAL A 12 37.69 -5.14 47.31
C VAL A 12 37.10 -4.46 46.08
N ILE A 13 37.61 -4.81 44.91
CA ILE A 13 36.91 -4.54 43.65
C ILE A 13 35.74 -5.51 43.63
N LEU A 14 34.57 -5.03 44.04
CA LEU A 14 33.29 -5.62 43.71
C LEU A 14 33.22 -5.69 42.18
N MET A 15 33.55 -6.85 41.61
CA MET A 15 33.04 -7.20 40.30
C MET A 15 31.53 -7.32 40.46
N THR A 16 30.82 -6.23 40.17
CA THR A 16 29.44 -6.32 39.73
C THR A 16 29.46 -7.18 38.48
N ALA A 17 29.23 -8.48 38.66
CA ALA A 17 28.67 -9.31 37.62
C ALA A 17 27.31 -8.69 37.30
N CYS A 18 27.29 -7.77 36.33
CA CYS A 18 26.10 -7.60 35.51
C CYS A 18 25.90 -8.96 34.86
N VAL A 19 25.01 -9.76 35.45
CA VAL A 19 24.21 -10.67 34.65
C VAL A 19 23.55 -9.76 33.62
N SER A 20 24.12 -9.72 32.41
CA SER A 20 23.34 -9.37 31.25
C SER A 20 22.26 -10.43 31.21
N VAL A 21 21.09 -10.08 31.74
CA VAL A 21 19.86 -10.69 31.28
C VAL A 21 19.85 -10.38 29.80
N ASP A 22 20.18 -11.38 28.99
CA ASP A 22 19.81 -11.45 27.58
C ASP A 22 18.29 -11.29 27.53
N THR A 23 17.87 -10.03 27.51
CA THR A 23 16.58 -9.66 27.00
C THR A 23 16.82 -9.71 25.50
N HIS A 24 16.51 -10.86 24.89
CA HIS A 24 16.23 -10.92 23.47
C HIS A 24 15.13 -9.89 23.19
N GLU A 25 15.54 -8.66 22.89
CA GLU A 25 14.79 -7.86 21.95
C GLU A 25 14.74 -8.70 20.67
N PRO A 26 13.55 -9.00 20.12
CA PRO A 26 13.50 -9.63 18.82
C PRO A 26 14.19 -8.67 17.85
N GLU A 27 15.37 -9.07 17.36
CA GLU A 27 15.98 -8.47 16.18
C GLU A 27 14.89 -8.51 15.09
N ARG A 28 14.36 -7.33 14.76
CA ARG A 28 13.42 -7.17 13.66
C ARG A 28 14.25 -7.41 12.40
N ASP A 29 14.14 -8.62 11.90
CA ASP A 29 14.89 -9.17 10.78
C ASP A 29 14.48 -8.41 9.51
N GLU A 30 15.18 -7.31 9.18
CA GLU A 30 14.93 -6.47 7.99
C GLU A 30 15.01 -7.28 6.67
N ASN A 31 15.69 -8.43 6.70
CA ASN A 31 15.75 -9.37 5.57
C ASN A 31 14.42 -10.10 5.35
N ASN A 32 13.66 -10.37 6.41
CA ASN A 32 12.42 -11.14 6.33
C ASN A 32 11.26 -10.28 5.81
N GLU A 33 11.23 -8.98 6.13
CA GLU A 33 10.22 -8.04 5.59
C GLU A 33 10.40 -7.83 4.07
N THR A 34 11.65 -7.79 3.58
CA THR A 34 11.93 -7.62 2.14
C THR A 34 11.61 -8.88 1.34
N GLU A 35 11.98 -10.07 1.85
CA GLU A 35 11.65 -11.35 1.21
C GLU A 35 10.14 -11.64 1.24
N THR A 36 9.46 -11.33 2.36
CA THR A 36 8.00 -11.47 2.47
C THR A 36 7.27 -10.52 1.53
N MET A 37 7.74 -9.28 1.38
CA MET A 37 7.16 -8.32 0.45
C MET A 37 7.38 -8.73 -1.01
N MET A 38 8.58 -9.21 -1.38
CA MET A 38 8.83 -9.75 -2.73
C MET A 38 7.94 -10.95 -3.04
N SER A 39 7.82 -11.91 -2.11
CA SER A 39 6.93 -13.06 -2.28
C SER A 39 5.45 -12.66 -2.39
N SER A 40 5.04 -11.59 -1.70
CA SER A 40 3.67 -11.06 -1.77
C SER A 40 3.39 -10.43 -3.14
N ILE A 41 4.35 -9.68 -3.71
CA ILE A 41 4.20 -9.08 -5.05
C ILE A 41 4.16 -10.15 -6.13
N GLU A 42 5.03 -11.17 -6.08
CA GLU A 42 4.98 -12.28 -7.04
C GLU A 42 3.63 -13.01 -7.01
N SER A 43 3.06 -13.22 -5.82
CA SER A 43 1.73 -13.83 -5.70
C SER A 43 0.62 -12.94 -6.27
N ILE A 44 0.73 -11.61 -6.12
CA ILE A 44 -0.22 -10.66 -6.72
C ILE A 44 -0.11 -10.71 -8.25
N GLU A 45 1.12 -10.61 -8.79
CA GLU A 45 1.38 -10.66 -10.23
C GLU A 45 0.87 -11.96 -10.85
N GLN A 46 1.09 -13.10 -10.19
CA GLN A 46 0.55 -14.38 -10.66
C GLN A 46 -0.99 -14.37 -10.69
N ALA A 47 -1.64 -13.85 -9.66
CA ALA A 47 -3.11 -13.76 -9.62
C ALA A 47 -3.66 -12.87 -10.76
N MET A 48 -2.94 -11.80 -11.11
CA MET A 48 -3.25 -10.94 -12.24
C MET A 48 -3.06 -11.66 -13.58
N GLU A 49 -1.93 -12.34 -13.78
CA GLU A 49 -1.63 -13.10 -15.01
C GLU A 49 -2.67 -14.21 -15.24
N ASP A 50 -3.07 -14.93 -14.18
CA ASP A 50 -4.10 -15.97 -14.22
C ASP A 50 -5.46 -15.44 -14.69
N HIS A 51 -5.73 -14.13 -14.50
CA HIS A 51 -6.95 -13.44 -14.92
C HIS A 51 -6.75 -12.59 -16.19
N SER A 52 -5.73 -12.89 -16.99
CA SER A 52 -5.45 -12.22 -18.27
C SER A 52 -5.04 -10.75 -18.15
N TYR A 53 -4.50 -10.33 -17.00
CA TYR A 53 -3.85 -9.04 -16.81
C TYR A 53 -2.32 -9.25 -16.77
N PRO A 54 -1.59 -8.99 -17.86
CA PRO A 54 -0.14 -9.17 -17.87
C PRO A 54 0.52 -8.24 -16.84
N LYS A 55 1.50 -8.74 -16.08
CA LYS A 55 2.16 -7.96 -15.03
C LYS A 55 2.80 -6.66 -15.53
N GLU A 56 3.21 -6.62 -16.79
CA GLU A 56 3.80 -5.43 -17.43
C GLU A 56 2.80 -4.29 -17.60
N THR A 57 1.51 -4.58 -17.46
CA THR A 57 0.44 -3.57 -17.49
C THR A 57 0.20 -2.94 -16.11
N ILE A 58 0.76 -3.51 -15.03
CA ILE A 58 0.55 -3.01 -13.68
C ILE A 58 1.34 -1.71 -13.50
N VAL A 59 0.63 -0.66 -13.10
CA VAL A 59 1.21 0.66 -12.88
C VAL A 59 1.33 1.03 -11.40
N HIS A 60 0.50 0.42 -10.54
CA HIS A 60 0.50 0.72 -9.11
C HIS A 60 -0.22 -0.34 -8.28
N TYR A 61 0.13 -0.42 -6.99
CA TYR A 61 -0.52 -1.25 -5.98
C TYR A 61 -0.95 -0.39 -4.78
N GLU A 62 -2.17 -0.59 -4.28
CA GLU A 62 -2.59 -0.09 -2.97
C GLU A 62 -2.94 -1.27 -2.06
N LEU A 63 -2.18 -1.40 -0.96
CA LEU A 63 -2.34 -2.47 0.02
C LEU A 63 -3.27 -1.99 1.15
N LYS A 64 -4.39 -2.70 1.34
CA LYS A 64 -5.41 -2.44 2.37
C LYS A 64 -5.84 -3.77 2.98
N ALA A 65 -4.95 -4.40 3.74
CA ALA A 65 -5.12 -5.76 4.25
C ALA A 65 -6.53 -6.01 4.83
N PRO A 66 -7.21 -7.12 4.44
CA PRO A 66 -6.70 -8.21 3.61
C PRO A 66 -6.80 -7.96 2.10
N TYR A 67 -7.14 -6.76 1.64
CA TYR A 67 -7.38 -6.44 0.24
C TYR A 67 -6.17 -5.78 -0.44
N VAL A 68 -6.05 -6.00 -1.75
CA VAL A 68 -5.09 -5.32 -2.62
C VAL A 68 -5.82 -4.78 -3.84
N TYR A 69 -5.57 -3.51 -4.16
CA TYR A 69 -6.06 -2.87 -5.36
C TYR A 69 -4.90 -2.77 -6.34
N VAL A 70 -5.02 -3.46 -7.47
CA VAL A 70 -4.02 -3.49 -8.53
C VAL A 70 -4.51 -2.62 -9.67
N PHE A 71 -3.73 -1.58 -9.99
CA PHE A 71 -4.03 -0.66 -11.07
C PHE A 71 -3.26 -1.09 -12.31
N THR A 72 -3.98 -1.34 -13.41
CA THR A 72 -3.39 -1.70 -14.70
C THR A 72 -3.76 -0.69 -15.77
N THR A 73 -2.92 -0.56 -16.79
CA THR A 73 -3.21 0.27 -17.96
C THR A 73 -3.28 -0.57 -19.23
N SER A 74 -4.29 -0.30 -20.05
CA SER A 74 -4.42 -0.86 -21.39
C SER A 74 -4.58 0.26 -22.42
N THR A 75 -4.73 -0.10 -23.70
CA THR A 75 -5.09 0.86 -24.75
C THR A 75 -6.45 1.53 -24.48
N ASN A 76 -7.32 0.88 -23.71
CA ASN A 76 -8.68 1.33 -23.44
C ASN A 76 -8.77 2.24 -22.20
N GLY A 77 -7.74 2.27 -21.35
CA GLY A 77 -7.70 3.12 -20.16
C GLY A 77 -7.10 2.43 -18.94
N LEU A 78 -7.38 3.01 -17.78
CA LEU A 78 -7.06 2.45 -16.46
C LEU A 78 -8.08 1.34 -16.13
N SER A 79 -7.61 0.22 -15.63
CA SER A 79 -8.42 -0.82 -15.01
C SER A 79 -7.98 -1.01 -13.56
N VAL A 80 -8.90 -1.49 -12.72
CA VAL A 80 -8.63 -1.80 -11.31
C VAL A 80 -9.10 -3.20 -11.01
N SER A 81 -8.20 -4.03 -10.50
CA SER A 81 -8.51 -5.36 -9.98
C SER A 81 -8.41 -5.35 -8.45
N VAL A 82 -9.34 -6.00 -7.79
CA VAL A 82 -9.36 -6.17 -6.34
C VAL A 82 -9.07 -7.62 -6.03
N LEU A 83 -8.03 -7.84 -5.23
CA LEU A 83 -7.62 -9.14 -4.73
C LEU A 83 -7.84 -9.20 -3.22
N LYS A 84 -8.13 -10.39 -2.70
CA LYS A 84 -8.23 -10.67 -1.27
C LYS A 84 -7.18 -11.69 -0.86
N GLU A 85 -6.47 -11.42 0.22
CA GLU A 85 -5.52 -12.34 0.81
C GLU A 85 -6.23 -13.60 1.29
N THR A 86 -5.61 -14.74 1.03
CA THR A 86 -6.06 -16.08 1.39
C THR A 86 -4.89 -16.84 2.01
N THR A 87 -5.15 -18.04 2.54
CA THR A 87 -4.09 -18.92 3.05
C THR A 87 -3.10 -19.40 1.98
N HIS A 88 -3.40 -19.19 0.70
CA HIS A 88 -2.59 -19.65 -0.44
C HIS A 88 -2.03 -18.48 -1.28
N GLY A 89 -2.03 -17.24 -0.75
CA GLY A 89 -1.68 -16.03 -1.49
C GLY A 89 -2.92 -15.21 -1.82
N PHE A 90 -2.96 -14.54 -2.97
CA PHE A 90 -4.06 -13.65 -3.33
C PHE A 90 -5.11 -14.31 -4.24
N GLY A 91 -6.37 -14.22 -3.85
CA GLY A 91 -7.53 -14.64 -4.65
C GLY A 91 -8.20 -13.45 -5.35
N TRP A 92 -8.79 -13.69 -6.52
CA TRP A 92 -9.55 -12.69 -7.27
C TRP A 92 -10.87 -12.37 -6.59
N LEU A 93 -11.16 -11.09 -6.37
CA LEU A 93 -12.46 -10.65 -5.86
C LEU A 93 -13.30 -10.05 -6.99
N ASN A 94 -12.79 -9.01 -7.67
CA ASN A 94 -13.51 -8.35 -8.76
C ASN A 94 -12.57 -7.50 -9.62
N ASP A 95 -13.05 -7.07 -10.79
CA ASP A 95 -12.35 -6.12 -11.66
C ASP A 95 -13.28 -5.10 -12.32
N TYR A 96 -12.67 -3.97 -12.68
CA TYR A 96 -13.33 -2.81 -13.26
C TYR A 96 -12.49 -2.32 -14.43
N ASP A 97 -13.03 -2.47 -15.63
CA ASP A 97 -12.41 -2.02 -16.87
C ASP A 97 -12.81 -0.59 -17.22
N VAL A 98 -11.87 0.17 -17.79
CA VAL A 98 -12.09 1.55 -18.27
C VAL A 98 -12.64 2.45 -17.16
N VAL A 99 -11.92 2.46 -16.04
CA VAL A 99 -12.23 3.26 -14.85
C VAL A 99 -12.19 4.74 -15.17
N GLN A 100 -13.33 5.40 -14.94
CA GLN A 100 -13.51 6.85 -14.94
C GLN A 100 -14.30 7.18 -13.69
N ASP A 101 -13.92 8.25 -12.98
CA ASP A 101 -14.57 8.80 -11.78
C ASP A 101 -15.62 7.87 -11.17
N MET A 102 -15.20 6.96 -10.29
CA MET A 102 -16.08 5.94 -9.71
C MET A 102 -15.69 5.54 -8.30
N SER A 103 -16.67 5.02 -7.57
CA SER A 103 -16.45 4.28 -6.33
C SER A 103 -16.53 2.77 -6.58
N ILE A 104 -15.53 2.05 -6.09
CA ILE A 104 -15.38 0.60 -6.14
C ILE A 104 -15.64 0.07 -4.74
N LEU A 105 -16.67 -0.77 -4.63
CA LEU A 105 -17.06 -1.46 -3.41
C LEU A 105 -17.57 -2.86 -3.74
N HIS A 106 -17.72 -3.70 -2.72
CA HIS A 106 -18.31 -5.02 -2.84
C HIS A 106 -19.36 -5.17 -1.73
N ALA A 107 -20.62 -5.34 -2.11
CA ALA A 107 -21.74 -5.25 -1.16
C ALA A 107 -21.66 -6.28 -0.03
N ASP A 108 -21.13 -7.46 -0.32
CA ASP A 108 -21.01 -8.55 0.66
C ASP A 108 -19.71 -8.49 1.49
N GLU A 109 -18.77 -7.59 1.17
CA GLU A 109 -17.48 -7.44 1.86
C GLU A 109 -17.45 -6.11 2.61
N THR A 110 -18.16 -6.06 3.74
CA THR A 110 -18.34 -4.82 4.52
C THR A 110 -17.07 -4.35 5.24
N ASP A 111 -16.02 -5.17 5.26
CA ASP A 111 -14.69 -4.81 5.75
C ASP A 111 -13.76 -4.31 4.63
N MET A 112 -14.20 -4.36 3.37
CA MET A 112 -13.46 -3.84 2.23
C MET A 112 -13.62 -2.31 2.15
N PRO A 113 -12.52 -1.53 2.21
CA PRO A 113 -12.60 -0.08 2.04
C PRO A 113 -13.17 0.28 0.67
N VAL A 114 -13.99 1.33 0.60
CA VAL A 114 -14.48 1.83 -0.68
C VAL A 114 -13.39 2.67 -1.32
N LEU A 115 -12.93 2.23 -2.49
CA LEU A 115 -11.96 2.95 -3.29
C LEU A 115 -12.70 3.93 -4.22
N THR A 116 -12.38 5.21 -4.13
CA THR A 116 -12.76 6.19 -5.15
C THR A 116 -11.57 6.47 -6.05
N VAL A 117 -11.76 6.29 -7.36
CA VAL A 117 -10.77 6.62 -8.38
C VAL A 117 -11.27 7.80 -9.18
N VAL A 118 -10.44 8.82 -9.32
CA VAL A 118 -10.69 9.98 -10.17
C VAL A 118 -9.60 10.04 -11.22
N THR A 119 -9.97 10.12 -12.50
CA THR A 119 -9.00 10.20 -13.58
C THR A 119 -8.95 11.60 -14.17
N ASP A 120 -7.77 11.96 -14.70
CA ASP A 120 -7.59 13.26 -15.32
C ASP A 120 -8.54 13.39 -16.53
N THR A 121 -9.41 14.39 -16.47
CA THR A 121 -10.26 14.75 -17.59
C THR A 121 -9.51 15.76 -18.48
N LYS A 122 -10.15 16.31 -19.51
CA LYS A 122 -9.49 17.17 -20.52
C LYS A 122 -8.84 18.47 -19.96
N GLU A 123 -8.93 18.71 -18.66
CA GLU A 123 -8.46 19.90 -17.95
C GLU A 123 -7.41 19.48 -16.92
N THR A 124 -6.29 20.20 -16.84
CA THR A 124 -5.22 19.89 -15.91
C THR A 124 -5.68 20.09 -14.46
N LEU A 125 -5.80 19.00 -13.72
CA LEU A 125 -6.15 19.03 -12.30
C LEU A 125 -4.90 19.28 -11.45
N GLN A 126 -5.00 20.23 -10.52
CA GLN A 126 -3.99 20.47 -9.48
C GLN A 126 -4.13 19.44 -8.37
N ASP A 127 -5.36 19.22 -7.90
CA ASP A 127 -5.67 18.31 -6.81
C ASP A 127 -7.12 17.82 -6.87
N VAL A 128 -7.43 16.80 -6.06
CA VAL A 128 -8.77 16.23 -5.94
C VAL A 128 -9.08 16.04 -4.46
N LYS A 129 -10.30 16.39 -4.06
CA LYS A 129 -10.85 15.96 -2.77
C LYS A 129 -12.01 15.00 -2.96
N VAL A 130 -12.18 14.13 -1.97
CA VAL A 130 -13.30 13.22 -1.80
C VAL A 130 -13.72 13.34 -0.34
N LEU A 131 -15.00 13.61 -0.09
CA LEU A 131 -15.53 13.87 1.26
C LEU A 131 -14.70 14.92 2.04
N ASP A 132 -14.37 16.03 1.37
CA ASP A 132 -13.52 17.12 1.90
C ASP A 132 -12.06 16.74 2.26
N GLU A 133 -11.63 15.50 1.97
CA GLU A 133 -10.26 15.03 2.18
C GLU A 133 -9.47 14.93 0.87
N TYR A 134 -8.20 15.31 0.91
CA TYR A 134 -7.33 15.23 -0.28
C TYR A 134 -7.08 13.78 -0.70
N ALA A 135 -7.31 13.50 -1.97
CA ALA A 135 -7.02 12.23 -2.59
C ALA A 135 -5.53 12.08 -2.91
N LYS A 136 -5.02 10.85 -2.87
CA LYS A 136 -3.63 10.54 -3.20
C LYS A 136 -3.45 10.54 -4.72
N ALA A 137 -2.60 11.42 -5.24
CA ALA A 137 -2.20 11.41 -6.65
C ALA A 137 -1.19 10.29 -6.94
N ILE A 138 -1.48 9.48 -7.96
CA ILE A 138 -0.61 8.44 -8.50
C ILE A 138 -0.23 8.81 -9.93
N ARG A 139 1.07 8.89 -10.21
CA ARG A 139 1.62 9.29 -11.51
C ARG A 139 2.44 8.16 -12.09
N PHE A 140 2.16 7.80 -13.33
CA PHE A 140 2.94 6.79 -14.06
C PHE A 140 3.29 7.27 -15.47
N VAL A 141 4.34 6.68 -16.04
CA VAL A 141 4.76 6.96 -17.41
C VAL A 141 3.88 6.17 -18.37
N ARG A 142 3.20 6.85 -19.29
CA ARG A 142 2.31 6.22 -20.27
C ARG A 142 3.02 5.88 -21.58
N ASN A 143 3.84 6.80 -22.10
CA ASN A 143 4.61 6.60 -23.32
C ASN A 143 5.95 7.32 -23.23
N GLU A 144 6.97 6.69 -23.79
CA GLU A 144 8.27 7.30 -24.11
C GLU A 144 8.52 7.14 -25.61
N VAL A 145 8.55 8.25 -26.35
CA VAL A 145 8.81 8.28 -27.80
C VAL A 145 9.81 9.38 -28.10
N ASP A 146 10.93 9.05 -28.73
CA ASP A 146 11.97 10.00 -29.16
C ASP A 146 12.43 10.97 -28.03
N GLY A 147 12.49 10.46 -26.79
CA GLY A 147 12.88 11.24 -25.60
C GLY A 147 11.76 12.10 -25.00
N TYR A 148 10.55 12.08 -25.58
CA TYR A 148 9.36 12.65 -24.97
C TYR A 148 8.71 11.64 -24.04
N VAL A 149 8.63 11.98 -22.74
CA VAL A 149 7.96 11.19 -21.71
C VAL A 149 6.60 11.83 -21.41
N SER A 150 5.53 11.06 -21.60
CA SER A 150 4.19 11.45 -21.17
C SER A 150 3.83 10.77 -19.87
N HIS A 151 3.32 11.53 -18.92
CA HIS A 151 2.79 11.01 -17.66
C HIS A 151 1.27 11.00 -17.68
N THR A 152 0.68 10.06 -16.98
CA THR A 152 -0.74 10.04 -16.65
C THR A 152 -0.88 10.07 -15.13
N THR A 153 -1.80 10.90 -14.65
CA THR A 153 -2.13 11.01 -13.22
C THR A 153 -3.55 10.51 -13.00
N PHE A 154 -3.75 9.76 -11.92
CA PHE A 154 -5.07 9.51 -11.36
C PHE A 154 -5.00 9.72 -9.85
N TRP A 155 -6.15 9.92 -9.21
CA TRP A 155 -6.27 10.13 -7.78
C TRP A 155 -7.06 9.01 -7.16
N VAL A 156 -6.63 8.57 -5.98
CA VAL A 156 -7.31 7.54 -5.21
C VAL A 156 -7.62 8.05 -3.82
N HIS A 157 -8.81 7.72 -3.33
CA HIS A 157 -9.19 7.96 -1.95
C HIS A 157 -9.89 6.72 -1.41
N PHE A 158 -9.58 6.34 -0.18
CA PHE A 158 -10.18 5.19 0.49
C PHE A 158 -11.05 5.68 1.63
N THR A 159 -12.27 5.16 1.69
CA THR A 159 -13.21 5.41 2.79
C THR A 159 -13.61 4.09 3.40
N ASP A 160 -14.02 4.12 4.67
CA ASP A 160 -14.61 2.94 5.28
C ASP A 160 -15.94 2.61 4.58
N TRP A 161 -16.29 1.33 4.57
CA TRP A 161 -17.58 0.89 4.05
C TRP A 161 -18.71 1.45 4.93
N ASP A 162 -19.78 1.92 4.29
CA ASP A 162 -20.99 2.40 4.94
C ASP A 162 -22.22 1.76 4.30
N GLU A 163 -23.21 1.40 5.11
CA GLU A 163 -24.44 0.74 4.65
C GLU A 163 -25.21 1.60 3.64
N SER A 164 -25.12 2.92 3.74
CA SER A 164 -25.74 3.86 2.80
C SER A 164 -25.26 3.66 1.35
N TYR A 165 -24.03 3.17 1.15
CA TYR A 165 -23.46 2.93 -0.18
C TYR A 165 -24.17 1.81 -0.95
N THR A 166 -24.88 0.91 -0.26
CA THR A 166 -25.64 -0.18 -0.91
C THR A 166 -26.83 0.32 -1.75
N THR A 167 -27.28 1.55 -1.51
CA THR A 167 -28.32 2.21 -2.30
C THR A 167 -27.79 2.87 -3.56
N PHE A 168 -26.46 3.02 -3.68
CA PHE A 168 -25.77 3.76 -4.74
C PHE A 168 -26.15 5.25 -4.85
N GLU A 169 -26.87 5.82 -3.87
CA GLU A 169 -27.31 7.23 -3.89
C GLU A 169 -26.35 8.20 -3.19
N ALA A 170 -25.41 7.68 -2.39
CA ALA A 170 -24.50 8.46 -1.57
C ALA A 170 -23.07 7.92 -1.65
N LEU A 171 -22.60 7.61 -2.86
CA LEU A 171 -21.26 7.06 -3.03
C LEU A 171 -20.22 8.16 -2.84
N PRO A 172 -19.01 7.84 -2.33
CA PRO A 172 -17.97 8.85 -2.16
C PRO A 172 -17.60 9.58 -3.46
N VAL A 173 -17.74 8.94 -4.63
CA VAL A 173 -17.53 9.59 -5.93
C VAL A 173 -18.43 10.81 -6.16
N ASP A 174 -19.63 10.84 -5.58
CA ASP A 174 -20.57 11.97 -5.72
C ASP A 174 -20.09 13.23 -4.98
N SER A 175 -19.07 13.10 -4.12
CA SER A 175 -18.45 14.18 -3.36
C SER A 175 -17.14 14.71 -3.97
N VAL A 176 -16.75 14.21 -5.16
CA VAL A 176 -15.49 14.58 -5.80
C VAL A 176 -15.44 16.08 -6.11
N GLU A 177 -14.48 16.77 -5.51
CA GLU A 177 -14.11 18.15 -5.84
C GLU A 177 -12.82 18.13 -6.66
N LYS A 178 -12.88 18.52 -7.93
CA LYS A 178 -11.71 18.68 -8.81
C LYS A 178 -11.20 20.12 -8.71
N ILE A 179 -9.95 20.28 -8.30
CA ILE A 179 -9.32 21.59 -8.11
C ILE A 179 -8.43 21.87 -9.32
N THR A 180 -8.72 22.96 -10.03
CA THR A 180 -7.96 23.44 -11.22
C THR A 180 -7.22 24.75 -10.88
N GLU A 181 -6.26 25.13 -11.72
CA GLU A 181 -5.55 26.42 -11.64
C GLU A 181 -6.46 27.64 -11.91
#